data_AF-A0A7H4Q648-F1
#
_entry.id   AF-A0A7H4Q648-F1
#
_cell.length_a   1.000
_cell.length_b   1.000
_cell.length_c   1.000
_cell.angle_alpha   90.00
_cell.angle_beta   90.00
_cell.angle_gamma   90.00
#
_symmetry.space_group_name_H-M   'P 1'
#
loop_
_entity.id
_entity.type
_entity.pdbx_description
1 polymer ?
#
loop_
_entity_poly.entity_id
_entity_poly.type
_entity_poly.pdbx_seq_one_letter_code
_entity_poly.pdbx_strand_id
1 'polypeptide(L)'
;MEQNVQRNCFWSAVREVPEQVPNPVYWGMCLENFHILAREPLFDGPILSFSGNQSVRATLNRFYAEELGHDRLLLKALLALQLNESDVRASIPLRTTWALIDGLSYWSRFEPLFFAATLGILEGREVAEDAFVGAACRKDLPPAFIEPIRTHARINSDGRHGELTRELFAAIDVVNVAEQHRLYAWLPLFVTLYNEFYVGIWEHYSRLTEGKVPSEGFLRQLAWQR
;
A
#
# COMPACT_ATOMS: atom_id res chain seq x y z
N MET A 1 7.93 -7.13 13.83
CA MET A 1 8.43 -6.22 12.78
C MET A 1 7.32 -5.27 12.30
N GLU A 2 6.14 -5.77 11.95
CA GLU A 2 4.94 -4.96 11.63
C GLU A 2 4.55 -3.97 12.75
N GLN A 3 4.54 -4.45 14.00
CA GLN A 3 4.37 -3.61 15.20
C GLN A 3 5.45 -2.53 15.38
N ASN A 4 6.55 -2.55 14.62
CA ASN A 4 7.57 -1.48 14.65
C ASN A 4 7.40 -0.51 13.48
N VAL A 5 6.99 -0.96 12.28
CA VAL A 5 6.74 -0.07 11.13
C VAL A 5 5.42 0.70 11.22
N GLN A 6 4.47 0.23 12.04
CA GLN A 6 3.19 0.90 12.30
C GLN A 6 3.21 1.74 13.60
N ARG A 7 4.39 2.17 14.06
CA ARG A 7 4.55 3.09 15.20
C ARG A 7 4.74 4.52 14.68
N ASN A 8 3.69 5.07 14.11
CA ASN A 8 3.70 6.45 13.62
C ASN A 8 2.38 7.15 13.93
N CYS A 9 2.37 8.46 13.75
CA CYS A 9 1.23 9.33 14.04
C CYS A 9 -0.06 8.86 13.36
N PHE A 10 0.03 8.41 12.10
CA PHE A 10 -1.10 7.88 11.35
C PHE A 10 -1.70 6.65 12.06
N TRP A 11 -0.91 5.61 12.28
CA TRP A 11 -1.42 4.36 12.83
C TRP A 11 -1.83 4.48 14.30
N SER A 12 -1.12 5.29 15.09
CA SER A 12 -1.52 5.60 16.47
C SER A 12 -2.91 6.24 16.49
N ALA A 13 -3.12 7.29 15.69
CA ALA A 13 -4.40 7.99 15.67
C ALA A 13 -5.55 7.13 15.14
N VAL A 14 -5.32 6.39 14.04
CA VAL A 14 -6.31 5.48 13.43
C VAL A 14 -6.71 4.35 14.38
N ARG A 15 -5.81 3.86 15.23
CA ARG A 15 -6.09 2.76 16.17
C ARG A 15 -6.74 3.23 17.46
N GLU A 16 -6.19 4.30 18.04
CA GLU A 16 -6.50 4.74 19.40
C GLU A 16 -7.71 5.68 19.43
N VAL A 17 -7.82 6.60 18.47
CA VAL A 17 -8.84 7.66 18.44
C VAL A 17 -9.41 7.89 17.02
N PRO A 18 -9.90 6.84 16.33
CA PRO A 18 -10.35 6.94 14.94
C PRO A 18 -11.45 7.98 14.73
N GLU A 19 -12.33 8.19 15.71
CA GLU A 19 -13.41 9.17 15.61
C GLU A 19 -12.88 10.61 15.49
N GLN A 20 -11.69 10.89 16.04
CA GLN A 20 -11.03 12.20 16.02
C GLN A 20 -10.16 12.44 14.78
N VAL A 21 -9.81 11.39 14.03
CA VAL A 21 -8.98 11.51 12.82
C VAL A 21 -9.76 12.23 11.72
N PRO A 22 -9.26 13.30 11.06
CA PRO A 22 -10.00 14.00 10.01
C PRO A 22 -10.39 13.09 8.84
N ASN A 23 -11.59 13.28 8.26
CA ASN A 23 -12.05 12.50 7.10
C ASN A 23 -11.04 12.50 5.92
N PRO A 24 -10.40 13.63 5.58
CA PRO A 24 -9.37 13.66 4.55
C PRO A 24 -8.24 12.66 4.75
N VAL A 25 -7.89 12.29 5.98
CA VAL A 25 -6.82 11.30 6.24
C VAL A 25 -7.24 9.92 5.73
N TYR A 26 -8.51 9.53 5.89
CA TYR A 26 -9.01 8.26 5.35
C TYR A 26 -9.12 8.28 3.83
N TRP A 27 -9.60 9.38 3.25
CA TRP A 27 -9.70 9.50 1.80
C TRP A 27 -8.32 9.56 1.15
N GLY A 28 -7.39 10.31 1.76
CA GLY A 28 -6.00 10.40 1.37
C GLY A 28 -5.30 9.05 1.43
N MET A 29 -5.48 8.29 2.52
CA MET A 29 -4.97 6.91 2.60
C MET A 29 -5.50 6.04 1.44
N CYS A 30 -6.79 6.12 1.12
CA CYS A 30 -7.37 5.40 -0.02
C CYS A 30 -6.77 5.87 -1.36
N LEU A 31 -6.56 7.17 -1.54
CA LEU A 31 -6.01 7.74 -2.77
C LEU A 31 -4.53 7.39 -2.97
N GLU A 32 -3.71 7.47 -1.92
CA GLU A 32 -2.30 7.11 -2.00
C GLU A 32 -2.10 5.61 -2.25
N ASN A 33 -2.96 4.75 -1.67
CA ASN A 33 -2.94 3.32 -2.01
C ASN A 33 -3.44 3.05 -3.43
N PHE A 34 -4.43 3.79 -3.92
CA PHE A 34 -4.82 3.72 -5.33
C PHE A 34 -3.61 4.01 -6.23
N HIS A 35 -2.79 4.99 -5.87
CA HIS A 35 -1.58 5.31 -6.64
C HIS A 35 -0.50 4.25 -6.61
N ILE A 36 -0.37 3.49 -5.51
CA ILE A 36 0.52 2.32 -5.42
C ILE A 36 -0.01 1.21 -6.34
N LEU A 37 -1.26 0.78 -6.16
CA LEU A 37 -1.86 -0.33 -6.92
C LEU A 37 -1.93 -0.03 -8.43
N ALA A 38 -2.30 1.20 -8.81
CA ALA A 38 -2.34 1.60 -10.23
C ALA A 38 -0.96 1.56 -10.91
N ARG A 39 0.12 1.45 -10.13
CA ARG A 39 1.51 1.46 -10.58
C ARG A 39 2.29 0.22 -10.17
N GLU A 40 1.61 -0.75 -9.60
CA GLU A 40 2.12 -2.06 -9.26
C GLU A 40 2.83 -2.77 -10.43
N PRO A 41 2.37 -2.66 -11.70
CA PRO A 41 3.14 -3.18 -12.83
C PRO A 41 4.57 -2.64 -12.96
N LEU A 42 4.89 -1.47 -12.38
CA LEU A 42 6.25 -0.92 -12.38
C LEU A 42 7.20 -1.71 -11.50
N PHE A 43 6.71 -2.35 -10.43
CA PHE A 43 7.53 -3.10 -9.50
C PHE A 43 7.27 -4.61 -9.52
N ASP A 44 6.04 -5.08 -9.74
CA ASP A 44 5.76 -6.52 -9.85
C ASP A 44 6.13 -7.10 -11.22
N GLY A 45 6.00 -6.33 -12.29
CA GLY A 45 6.39 -6.77 -13.63
C GLY A 45 7.87 -7.18 -13.72
N PRO A 46 8.82 -6.36 -13.24
CA PRO A 46 10.24 -6.70 -13.30
C PRO A 46 10.66 -7.97 -12.56
N ILE A 47 10.05 -8.26 -11.40
CA ILE A 47 10.45 -9.41 -10.58
C ILE A 47 10.11 -10.76 -11.27
N LEU A 48 9.18 -10.76 -12.23
CA LEU A 48 8.81 -11.96 -13.00
C LEU A 48 9.99 -12.60 -13.74
N SER A 49 11.04 -11.83 -14.01
CA SER A 49 12.28 -12.29 -14.64
C SER A 49 13.28 -12.93 -13.66
N PHE A 50 12.89 -13.18 -12.40
CA PHE A 50 13.78 -13.74 -11.38
C PHE A 50 14.46 -15.04 -11.84
N SER A 51 15.76 -14.98 -12.10
CA SER A 51 16.50 -16.11 -12.69
C SER A 51 16.83 -17.21 -11.68
N GLY A 52 16.82 -16.90 -10.38
CA GLY A 52 17.34 -17.77 -9.32
C GLY A 52 16.55 -19.06 -9.10
N ASN A 53 15.24 -19.10 -9.42
CA ASN A 53 14.42 -20.29 -9.20
C ASN A 53 13.13 -20.28 -10.03
N GLN A 54 12.81 -21.39 -10.71
CA GLN A 54 11.61 -21.50 -11.56
C GLN A 54 10.31 -21.56 -10.76
N SER A 55 10.29 -22.23 -9.61
CA SER A 55 9.13 -22.29 -8.72
C SER A 55 8.78 -20.90 -8.19
N VAL A 56 9.80 -20.15 -7.74
CA VAL A 56 9.64 -18.75 -7.33
C VAL A 56 9.03 -17.90 -8.45
N ARG A 57 9.53 -18.02 -9.69
CA ARG A 57 8.90 -17.34 -10.84
C ARG A 57 7.44 -17.74 -11.03
N ALA A 58 7.12 -19.03 -10.95
CA ALA A 58 5.75 -19.49 -11.14
C ALA A 58 4.79 -18.91 -10.08
N THR A 59 5.23 -18.82 -8.82
CA THR A 59 4.47 -18.17 -7.75
C THR A 59 4.30 -16.67 -8.03
N LEU A 60 5.36 -15.95 -8.38
CA LEU A 60 5.29 -14.54 -8.73
C LEU A 60 4.37 -14.25 -9.94
N ASN A 61 4.35 -15.13 -10.94
CA ASN A 61 3.46 -14.97 -12.09
C ASN A 61 1.99 -15.17 -11.73
N ARG A 62 1.67 -16.07 -10.79
CA ARG A 62 0.30 -16.23 -10.28
C ARG A 62 -0.14 -14.99 -9.52
N PHE A 63 0.69 -14.57 -8.56
CA PHE A 63 0.45 -13.36 -7.77
C PHE A 63 0.23 -12.13 -8.67
N TYR A 64 1.13 -11.88 -9.63
CA TYR A 64 0.98 -10.76 -10.57
C TYR A 64 -0.34 -10.81 -11.37
N ALA A 65 -0.79 -12.01 -11.76
CA ALA A 65 -2.06 -12.15 -12.48
C ALA A 65 -3.28 -11.89 -11.58
N GLU A 66 -3.17 -12.18 -10.28
CA GLU A 66 -4.21 -11.93 -9.28
C GLU A 66 -4.32 -10.43 -8.96
N GLU A 67 -3.20 -9.72 -8.80
CA GLU A 67 -3.16 -8.28 -8.50
C GLU A 67 -3.71 -7.38 -9.64
N LEU A 68 -3.78 -7.88 -10.88
CA LEU A 68 -4.25 -7.11 -12.02
C LEU A 68 -5.68 -6.58 -11.82
N GLY A 69 -5.78 -5.27 -11.60
CA GLY A 69 -7.05 -4.56 -11.48
C GLY A 69 -7.50 -4.32 -10.04
N HIS A 70 -6.67 -4.63 -9.03
CA HIS A 70 -6.95 -4.29 -7.63
C HIS A 70 -7.10 -2.78 -7.41
N ASP A 71 -6.39 -1.95 -8.19
CA ASP A 71 -6.56 -0.50 -8.22
C ASP A 71 -8.03 -0.06 -8.40
N ARG A 72 -8.82 -0.84 -9.15
CA ARG A 72 -10.24 -0.55 -9.42
C ARG A 72 -11.10 -0.61 -8.16
N LEU A 73 -10.71 -1.39 -7.16
CA LEU A 73 -11.43 -1.46 -5.88
C LEU A 73 -11.28 -0.16 -5.10
N LEU A 74 -10.06 0.39 -5.04
CA LEU A 74 -9.82 1.67 -4.39
C LEU A 74 -10.39 2.84 -5.20
N LEU A 75 -10.35 2.76 -6.54
CA LEU A 75 -11.05 3.71 -7.39
C LEU A 75 -12.55 3.71 -7.09
N LYS A 76 -13.19 2.54 -6.98
CA LYS A 76 -14.62 2.43 -6.63
C LYS A 76 -14.93 3.10 -5.28
N ALA A 77 -14.07 2.93 -4.27
CA ALA A 77 -14.22 3.64 -2.99
C ALA A 77 -14.16 5.16 -3.17
N LEU A 78 -13.19 5.67 -3.94
CA LEU A 78 -13.04 7.11 -4.21
C LEU A 78 -14.23 7.69 -4.99
N LEU A 79 -14.76 6.96 -5.98
CA LEU A 79 -15.94 7.40 -6.74
C LEU A 79 -17.22 7.44 -5.88
N ALA A 80 -17.32 6.60 -4.85
CA ALA A 80 -18.43 6.65 -3.91
C ALA A 80 -18.46 7.96 -3.09
N LEU A 81 -17.35 8.69 -3.04
CA LEU A 81 -17.25 10.03 -2.46
C LEU A 81 -17.61 11.14 -3.46
N GLN A 82 -18.19 10.80 -4.61
CA GLN A 82 -18.54 11.72 -5.70
C GLN A 82 -17.33 12.38 -6.39
N LEU A 83 -16.14 11.80 -6.22
CA LEU A 83 -14.96 12.21 -6.98
C LEU A 83 -15.08 11.79 -8.45
N ASN A 84 -14.55 12.60 -9.35
CA ASN A 84 -14.52 12.28 -10.77
C ASN A 84 -13.37 11.31 -11.08
N GLU A 85 -13.63 10.26 -11.86
CA GLU A 85 -12.61 9.27 -12.22
C GLU A 85 -11.42 9.88 -12.96
N SER A 86 -11.66 10.79 -13.90
CA SER A 86 -10.58 11.42 -14.66
C SER A 86 -9.67 12.26 -13.76
N ASP A 87 -10.24 12.93 -12.75
CA ASP A 87 -9.48 13.70 -11.78
C ASP A 87 -8.67 12.79 -10.84
N VAL A 88 -9.23 11.68 -10.37
CA VAL A 88 -8.51 10.67 -9.56
C VAL A 88 -7.36 10.05 -10.34
N ARG A 89 -7.56 9.76 -11.63
CA ARG A 89 -6.49 9.21 -12.48
C ARG A 89 -5.41 10.24 -12.80
N ALA A 90 -5.79 11.52 -12.90
CA ALA A 90 -4.87 12.62 -13.17
C ALA A 90 -4.19 13.17 -11.90
N SER A 91 -4.60 12.76 -10.70
CA SER A 91 -3.99 13.22 -9.46
C SER A 91 -2.55 12.71 -9.33
N ILE A 92 -1.76 13.50 -8.62
CA ILE A 92 -0.34 13.24 -8.41
C ILE A 92 -0.19 12.67 -6.98
N PRO A 93 0.50 11.53 -6.81
CA PRO A 93 0.76 10.98 -5.48
C PRO A 93 1.63 11.93 -4.65
N LEU A 94 1.54 11.83 -3.33
CA LEU A 94 2.46 12.52 -2.43
C LEU A 94 3.91 12.11 -2.73
N ARG A 95 4.86 13.00 -2.44
CA ARG A 95 6.29 12.72 -2.64
C ARG A 95 6.76 11.47 -1.89
N THR A 96 6.19 11.22 -0.70
CA THR A 96 6.49 10.03 0.11
C THR A 96 5.93 8.75 -0.51
N THR A 97 4.70 8.79 -1.03
CA THR A 97 4.13 7.71 -1.86
C THR A 97 4.99 7.44 -3.09
N TRP A 98 5.43 8.50 -3.76
CA TRP A 98 6.28 8.35 -4.94
C TRP A 98 7.62 7.70 -4.61
N ALA A 99 8.26 8.15 -3.54
CA ALA A 99 9.53 7.59 -3.09
C ALA A 99 9.42 6.10 -2.73
N LEU A 100 8.32 5.67 -2.13
CA LEU A 100 8.06 4.25 -1.87
C LEU A 100 7.94 3.45 -3.17
N ILE A 101 7.14 3.92 -4.14
CA ILE A 101 6.98 3.25 -5.44
C ILE A 101 8.31 3.16 -6.20
N ASP A 102 9.11 4.24 -6.20
CA ASP A 102 10.43 4.25 -6.82
C ASP A 102 11.38 3.26 -6.15
N GLY A 103 11.37 3.19 -4.81
CA GLY A 103 12.13 2.20 -4.05
C GLY A 103 11.76 0.77 -4.43
N LEU A 104 10.46 0.44 -4.43
CA LEU A 104 9.95 -0.88 -4.84
C LEU A 104 10.33 -1.22 -6.28
N SER A 105 10.19 -0.26 -7.19
CA SER A 105 10.54 -0.41 -8.61
C SER A 105 12.04 -0.60 -8.84
N TYR A 106 12.88 -0.01 -8.00
CA TYR A 106 14.31 -0.22 -8.02
C TYR A 106 14.67 -1.62 -7.50
N TRP A 107 14.16 -1.98 -6.32
CA TRP A 107 14.49 -3.27 -5.70
C TRP A 107 13.99 -4.44 -6.52
N SER A 108 12.81 -4.37 -7.13
CA SER A 108 12.32 -5.50 -7.95
C SER A 108 13.19 -5.78 -9.17
N ARG A 109 13.87 -4.76 -9.71
CA ARG A 109 14.78 -4.87 -10.86
C ARG A 109 16.19 -5.31 -10.46
N PHE A 110 16.72 -4.74 -9.39
CA PHE A 110 18.16 -4.83 -9.08
C PHE A 110 18.46 -5.62 -7.81
N GLU A 111 17.47 -5.81 -6.94
CA GLU A 111 17.57 -6.48 -5.64
C GLU A 111 16.38 -7.42 -5.41
N PRO A 112 16.15 -8.40 -6.31
CA PRO A 112 14.90 -9.16 -6.35
C PRO A 112 14.59 -9.95 -5.07
N LEU A 113 15.63 -10.46 -4.38
CA LEU A 113 15.45 -11.11 -3.08
C LEU A 113 14.99 -10.14 -2.00
N PHE A 114 15.47 -8.89 -2.04
CA PHE A 114 15.03 -7.86 -1.10
C PHE A 114 13.59 -7.46 -1.37
N PHE A 115 13.24 -7.25 -2.64
CA PHE A 115 11.87 -6.99 -3.04
C PHE A 115 10.91 -8.12 -2.61
N ALA A 116 11.28 -9.38 -2.82
CA ALA A 116 10.48 -10.52 -2.34
C ALA A 116 10.29 -10.51 -0.81
N ALA A 117 11.27 -10.00 -0.06
CA ALA A 117 11.18 -9.86 1.39
C ALA A 117 10.24 -8.73 1.84
N THR A 118 9.95 -7.74 0.99
CA THR A 118 9.04 -6.64 1.31
C THR A 118 7.57 -6.99 1.05
N LEU A 119 7.27 -7.91 0.11
CA LEU A 119 5.91 -8.25 -0.30
C LEU A 119 4.98 -8.58 0.87
N GLY A 120 5.37 -9.49 1.77
CA GLY A 120 4.53 -9.88 2.91
C GLY A 120 4.29 -8.76 3.94
N ILE A 121 4.96 -7.62 3.85
CA ILE A 121 4.65 -6.41 4.64
C ILE A 121 3.67 -5.51 3.88
N LEU A 122 3.80 -5.41 2.56
CA LEU A 122 2.93 -4.61 1.69
C LEU A 122 1.53 -5.21 1.62
N GLU A 123 1.46 -6.54 1.45
CA GLU A 123 0.22 -7.29 1.33
C GLU A 123 -0.61 -7.35 2.62
N GLY A 124 0.02 -7.00 3.75
CA GLY A 124 -0.53 -7.14 5.09
C GLY A 124 -0.59 -8.60 5.53
N ARG A 125 -0.61 -8.82 6.85
CA ARG A 125 -0.83 -10.15 7.41
C ARG A 125 -2.31 -10.44 7.63
N GLU A 126 -2.66 -11.73 7.63
CA GLU A 126 -3.98 -12.21 8.08
C GLU A 126 -4.23 -11.76 9.53
N VAL A 127 -4.99 -10.68 9.68
CA VAL A 127 -5.62 -10.27 10.93
C VAL A 127 -7.13 -10.45 10.77
N ALA A 128 -7.82 -10.82 11.85
CA ALA A 128 -9.26 -11.08 11.82
C ALA A 128 -10.08 -9.89 11.30
N GLU A 129 -9.56 -8.67 11.44
CA GLU A 129 -10.11 -7.45 10.87
C GLU A 129 -8.97 -6.48 10.51
N ASP A 130 -8.98 -5.96 9.27
CA ASP A 130 -8.05 -4.92 8.84
C ASP A 130 -8.21 -3.66 9.70
N ALA A 131 -7.11 -3.17 10.28
CA ALA A 131 -7.13 -2.09 11.26
C ALA A 131 -7.66 -0.77 10.68
N PHE A 132 -7.41 -0.50 9.39
CA PHE A 132 -7.92 0.69 8.72
C PHE A 132 -9.43 0.57 8.47
N VAL A 133 -9.90 -0.59 7.99
CA VAL A 133 -11.34 -0.86 7.79
C VAL A 133 -12.10 -0.74 9.10
N GLY A 134 -11.62 -1.35 10.18
CA GLY A 134 -12.26 -1.27 11.50
C GLY A 134 -12.31 0.17 12.04
N ALA A 135 -11.23 0.94 11.83
CA ALA A 135 -11.20 2.36 12.19
C ALA A 135 -12.18 3.21 11.36
N ALA A 136 -12.26 2.98 10.04
CA ALA A 136 -13.20 3.67 9.17
C ALA A 136 -14.67 3.38 9.55
N CYS A 137 -14.96 2.15 9.98
CA CYS A 137 -16.29 1.77 10.48
C CYS A 137 -16.61 2.49 11.79
N ARG A 138 -15.69 2.51 12.78
CA ARG A 138 -15.88 3.22 14.06
C ARG A 138 -16.10 4.73 13.86
N LYS A 139 -15.49 5.30 12.84
CA LYS A 139 -15.65 6.71 12.47
C LYS A 139 -17.00 7.05 11.80
N ASP A 140 -17.82 6.06 11.44
CA ASP A 140 -19.06 6.27 10.68
C ASP A 140 -18.81 6.90 9.30
N LEU A 141 -17.76 6.42 8.59
CA LEU A 141 -17.58 6.76 7.18
C LEU A 141 -18.61 6.05 6.28
N PRO A 142 -18.95 6.62 5.10
CA PRO A 142 -19.97 6.03 4.24
C PRO A 142 -19.68 4.56 3.88
N PRO A 143 -20.64 3.62 4.03
CA PRO A 143 -20.43 2.23 3.66
C PRO A 143 -19.99 2.04 2.20
N ALA A 144 -20.50 2.89 1.30
CA ALA A 144 -20.11 2.86 -0.11
C ALA A 144 -18.60 3.16 -0.35
N PHE A 145 -17.97 3.90 0.57
CA PHE A 145 -16.51 4.11 0.57
C PHE A 145 -15.77 2.94 1.23
N ILE A 146 -16.30 2.37 2.32
CA ILE A 146 -15.63 1.32 3.10
C ILE A 146 -15.64 -0.04 2.39
N GLU A 147 -16.78 -0.46 1.83
CA GLU A 147 -16.96 -1.84 1.32
C GLU A 147 -15.98 -2.23 0.20
N PRO A 148 -15.61 -1.36 -0.76
CA PRO A 148 -14.59 -1.72 -1.74
C PRO A 148 -13.21 -1.93 -1.11
N ILE A 149 -12.85 -1.13 -0.10
CA ILE A 149 -11.57 -1.27 0.64
C ILE A 149 -11.59 -2.56 1.46
N ARG A 150 -12.72 -2.89 2.09
CA ARG A 150 -12.89 -4.17 2.79
C ARG A 150 -12.81 -5.35 1.84
N THR A 151 -13.39 -5.24 0.64
CA THR A 151 -13.29 -6.28 -0.39
C THR A 151 -11.84 -6.49 -0.80
N HIS A 152 -11.07 -5.42 -1.01
CA HIS A 152 -9.63 -5.50 -1.28
C HIS A 152 -8.89 -6.25 -0.16
N ALA A 153 -9.08 -5.85 1.09
CA ALA A 153 -8.45 -6.52 2.23
C ALA A 153 -8.84 -8.02 2.34
N ARG A 154 -10.09 -8.37 1.99
CA ARG A 154 -10.55 -9.77 1.95
C ARG A 154 -9.88 -10.57 0.85
N ILE A 155 -9.72 -10.01 -0.36
CA ILE A 155 -9.05 -10.70 -1.46
C ILE A 155 -7.61 -11.05 -1.06
N ASN A 156 -6.87 -10.11 -0.47
CA ASN A 156 -5.50 -10.36 -0.01
C ASN A 156 -5.45 -11.43 1.08
N SER A 157 -6.42 -11.44 2.00
CA SER A 157 -6.51 -12.47 3.05
C SER A 157 -6.87 -13.85 2.48
N ASP A 158 -7.87 -13.93 1.59
CA ASP A 158 -8.33 -15.18 0.99
C ASP A 158 -7.26 -15.77 0.06
N GLY A 159 -6.51 -14.91 -0.64
CA GLY A 159 -5.34 -15.27 -1.45
C GLY A 159 -4.09 -15.59 -0.63
N ARG A 160 -4.12 -15.42 0.70
CA ARG A 160 -2.96 -15.62 1.60
C ARG A 160 -1.74 -14.78 1.20
N HIS A 161 -1.96 -13.57 0.68
CA HIS A 161 -0.86 -12.72 0.16
C HIS A 161 0.16 -12.35 1.25
N GLY A 162 -0.27 -12.26 2.51
CA GLY A 162 0.62 -12.08 3.67
C GLY A 162 1.62 -13.23 3.91
N GLU A 163 1.41 -14.39 3.28
CA GLU A 163 2.33 -15.52 3.32
C GLU A 163 3.25 -15.60 2.10
N LEU A 164 3.05 -14.75 1.09
CA LEU A 164 3.77 -14.80 -0.18
C LEU A 164 5.29 -14.79 0.03
N THR A 165 5.82 -13.88 0.85
CA THR A 165 7.25 -13.88 1.19
C THR A 165 7.71 -15.22 1.76
N ARG A 166 6.92 -15.88 2.62
CA ARG A 166 7.30 -17.20 3.17
C ARG A 166 7.29 -18.26 2.09
N GLU A 167 6.29 -18.27 1.21
CA GLU A 167 6.21 -19.21 0.08
C GLU A 167 7.42 -19.05 -0.85
N LEU A 168 7.76 -17.81 -1.22
CA LEU A 168 8.90 -17.53 -2.11
C LEU A 168 10.22 -18.00 -1.49
N PHE A 169 10.47 -17.66 -0.22
CA PHE A 169 11.72 -18.05 0.45
C PHE A 169 11.79 -19.54 0.80
N ALA A 170 10.66 -20.23 0.97
CA ALA A 170 10.65 -21.68 1.15
C ALA A 170 11.13 -22.44 -0.10
N ALA A 171 10.99 -21.84 -1.28
CA ALA A 171 11.45 -22.41 -2.55
C ALA A 171 12.92 -22.05 -2.88
N ILE A 172 13.59 -21.23 -2.07
CA ILE A 172 14.98 -20.81 -2.29
C ILE A 172 15.90 -21.69 -1.44
N ASP A 173 16.73 -22.52 -2.09
CA ASP A 173 17.57 -23.52 -1.42
C ASP A 173 18.61 -22.89 -0.47
N VAL A 174 19.22 -21.77 -0.88
CA VAL A 174 20.22 -21.07 -0.08
C VAL A 174 20.19 -19.58 -0.36
N VAL A 175 20.24 -18.79 0.71
CA VAL A 175 20.55 -17.35 0.65
C VAL A 175 21.95 -17.19 1.23
N ASN A 176 22.92 -16.88 0.37
CA ASN A 176 24.32 -16.81 0.78
C ASN A 176 24.59 -15.56 1.65
N VAL A 177 25.75 -15.53 2.31
CA VAL A 177 26.12 -14.47 3.25
C VAL A 177 26.12 -13.08 2.58
N ALA A 178 26.58 -12.97 1.33
CA ALA A 178 26.58 -11.70 0.61
C ALA A 178 25.16 -11.20 0.32
N GLU A 179 24.25 -12.10 -0.07
CA GLU A 179 22.83 -11.79 -0.25
C GLU A 179 22.19 -11.34 1.05
N GLN A 180 22.45 -12.05 2.17
CA GLN A 180 21.96 -11.65 3.49
C GLN A 180 22.44 -10.24 3.88
N HIS A 181 23.72 -9.93 3.65
CA HIS A 181 24.25 -8.59 3.89
C HIS A 181 23.55 -7.51 3.05
N ARG A 182 23.27 -7.78 1.76
CA ARG A 182 22.52 -6.84 0.91
C ARG A 182 21.08 -6.65 1.42
N LEU A 183 20.40 -7.72 1.83
CA LEU A 183 19.07 -7.65 2.43
C LEU A 183 19.06 -6.73 3.66
N TYR A 184 20.03 -6.91 4.57
CA TYR A 184 20.14 -6.08 5.76
C TYR A 184 20.52 -4.63 5.47
N ALA A 185 21.31 -4.38 4.44
CA ALA A 185 21.71 -3.03 4.05
C ALA A 185 20.53 -2.19 3.53
N TRP A 186 19.57 -2.82 2.85
CA TRP A 186 18.39 -2.11 2.31
C TRP A 186 17.26 -1.94 3.33
N LEU A 187 17.22 -2.77 4.37
CA LEU A 187 16.15 -2.78 5.36
C LEU A 187 15.88 -1.39 6.00
N PRO A 188 16.90 -0.60 6.43
CA PRO A 188 16.65 0.72 6.98
C PRO A 188 15.94 1.65 6.00
N LEU A 189 16.34 1.65 4.72
CA LEU A 189 15.72 2.51 3.71
C LEU A 189 14.26 2.11 3.46
N PHE A 190 13.96 0.81 3.35
CA PHE A 190 12.58 0.34 3.23
C PHE A 190 11.73 0.77 4.43
N VAL A 191 12.22 0.55 5.65
CA VAL A 191 11.51 0.95 6.88
C VAL A 191 11.25 2.45 6.89
N THR A 192 12.22 3.27 6.48
CA THR A 192 12.03 4.72 6.35
C THR A 192 10.98 5.05 5.29
N LEU A 193 11.11 4.56 4.05
CA LEU A 193 10.17 4.89 2.98
C LEU A 193 8.74 4.45 3.30
N TYR A 194 8.58 3.26 3.87
CA TYR A 194 7.28 2.74 4.29
C TYR A 194 6.68 3.52 5.46
N ASN A 195 7.50 3.99 6.41
CA ASN A 195 7.03 4.87 7.47
C ASN A 195 6.63 6.26 6.93
N GLU A 196 7.46 6.85 6.08
CA GLU A 196 7.23 8.18 5.48
C GLU A 196 5.99 8.20 4.58
N PHE A 197 5.62 7.08 3.98
CA PHE A 197 4.33 6.94 3.29
C PHE A 197 3.16 7.31 4.22
N TYR A 198 3.05 6.66 5.38
CA TYR A 198 1.98 6.93 6.34
C TYR A 198 2.11 8.30 7.01
N VAL A 199 3.33 8.72 7.37
CA VAL A 199 3.57 10.04 7.96
C VAL A 199 3.20 11.14 6.98
N GLY A 200 3.58 11.02 5.70
CA GLY A 200 3.23 11.99 4.66
C GLY A 200 1.72 12.10 4.45
N ILE A 201 0.99 10.97 4.48
CA ILE A 201 -0.48 10.99 4.46
C ILE A 201 -1.02 11.79 5.65
N TRP A 202 -0.54 11.50 6.86
CA TRP A 202 -0.98 12.22 8.05
C TRP A 202 -0.67 13.73 7.95
N GLU A 203 0.57 14.10 7.67
CA GLU A 203 1.01 15.49 7.64
C GLU A 203 0.28 16.32 6.60
N HIS A 204 -0.01 15.74 5.43
CA HIS A 204 -0.72 16.43 4.38
C HIS A 204 -2.22 16.50 4.68
N TYR A 205 -2.88 15.36 4.85
CA TYR A 205 -4.34 15.29 4.86
C TYR A 205 -4.95 15.72 6.19
N SER A 206 -4.24 15.61 7.33
CA SER A 206 -4.77 16.06 8.64
C SER A 206 -4.96 17.58 8.73
N ARG A 207 -4.31 18.35 7.83
CA ARG A 207 -4.42 19.81 7.76
C ARG A 207 -5.62 20.27 6.93
N LEU A 208 -6.25 19.36 6.19
CA LEU A 208 -7.39 19.68 5.35
C LEU A 208 -8.68 19.70 6.18
N THR A 209 -9.49 20.72 5.95
CA THR A 209 -10.81 20.85 6.59
C THR A 209 -11.87 20.50 5.58
N GLU A 210 -12.45 19.31 5.72
CA GLU A 210 -13.51 18.82 4.84
C GLU A 210 -14.69 18.28 5.66
N GLY A 211 -15.87 18.26 5.05
CA GLY A 211 -17.08 17.69 5.63
C GLY A 211 -17.09 16.15 5.58
N LYS A 212 -18.27 15.53 5.60
CA LYS A 212 -18.43 14.07 5.38
C LYS A 212 -18.21 13.65 3.93
N VAL A 213 -18.19 14.59 3.00
CA VAL A 213 -17.96 14.41 1.56
C VAL A 213 -16.85 15.37 1.13
N PRO A 214 -15.90 14.97 0.28
CA PRO A 214 -14.86 15.87 -0.21
C PRO A 214 -15.45 17.02 -1.01
N SER A 215 -14.93 18.24 -0.82
CA SER A 215 -15.22 19.38 -1.68
C SER A 215 -14.69 19.16 -3.11
N GLU A 216 -15.22 19.90 -4.10
CA GLU A 216 -14.64 19.96 -5.45
C GLU A 216 -13.16 20.40 -5.45
N GLY A 217 -12.72 21.07 -4.38
CA GLY A 217 -11.35 21.51 -4.18
C GLY A 217 -10.41 20.42 -3.66
N PHE A 218 -10.91 19.31 -3.13
CA PHE A 218 -10.09 18.27 -2.47
C PHE A 218 -8.98 17.74 -3.38
N LEU A 219 -9.33 17.26 -4.59
CA LEU A 219 -8.33 16.77 -5.55
C LEU A 219 -7.50 17.90 -6.18
N ARG A 220 -8.07 19.10 -6.31
CA ARG A 220 -7.34 20.26 -6.85
C ARG A 220 -6.23 20.72 -5.91
N GLN A 221 -6.40 20.56 -4.60
CA GLN A 221 -5.34 20.81 -3.62
C GLN A 221 -4.17 19.82 -3.76
N LEU A 222 -4.39 18.66 -4.39
CA LEU A 222 -3.37 17.65 -4.69
C LEU A 222 -2.66 17.89 -6.03
N ALA A 223 -3.35 18.47 -7.03
CA ALA A 223 -2.80 18.71 -8.37
C ALA A 223 -1.73 19.84 -8.43
N TRP A 224 -1.61 20.67 -7.39
CA TRP A 224 -0.81 21.91 -7.41
C TRP A 224 0.35 21.97 -6.41
N GLN A 225 0.73 20.88 -5.75
CA GLN A 225 1.90 20.86 -4.86
C GLN A 225 3.22 20.71 -5.66
N ARG A 226 3.61 21.78 -6.38
CA ARG A 226 4.96 21.95 -6.95
C ARG A 226 5.90 22.57 -5.93
#